data_AF-A0A9E3LUH9-F1
#
_entry.id   AF-A0A9E3LUH9-F1
#
_cell.length_a   1.000
_cell.length_b   1.000
_cell.length_c   1.000
_cell.angle_alpha   90.00
_cell.angle_beta   90.00
_cell.angle_gamma   90.00
#
_symmetry.space_group_name_H-M   'P 1'
#
loop_
_entity.id
_entity.type
_entity.pdbx_description
1 polymer ?
#
loop_
_entity_poly.entity_id
_entity_poly.type
_entity_poly.pdbx_seq_one_letter_code
_entity_poly.pdbx_strand_id
1 'polypeptide(L)'
;MASGLKSSTLELLKRFNRAFPQFYEQFVSSEIQLQNLRLAYRLYKSKRAVIELKPEGSKSALHFAYRNQSFLLSDIFGVLAAYGLTIHGLSLYGQIKSPMLVFIKLLVSRGSKALSEKTSENVCRAIREALAGRFEVEEMLAVEFNLDVGLEQVQTEFYVDPVFHLPALVIEADNQPGLFYKAMYAIWQEDLLVVNANLLVWRGRTRLILYLLGPNESLIPEYLGHKIAEGVRHRLLGK
;
A
#
# COMPACT_ATOMS: atom_id res chain seq x y z
N MET A 1 -13.30 -18.89 14.04
CA MET A 1 -14.53 -19.61 13.64
C MET A 1 -15.60 -18.60 13.27
N ALA A 2 -16.12 -18.66 12.03
CA ALA A 2 -17.08 -17.70 11.48
C ALA A 2 -18.53 -18.09 11.81
N SER A 3 -18.91 -18.06 13.10
CA SER A 3 -20.29 -18.30 13.51
C SER A 3 -21.17 -17.10 13.15
N GLY A 4 -22.01 -17.22 12.13
CA GLY A 4 -23.08 -16.25 11.83
C GLY A 4 -23.28 -15.84 10.37
N LEU A 5 -22.45 -16.30 9.43
CA LEU A 5 -22.64 -15.97 8.00
C LEU A 5 -23.53 -17.01 7.31
N LYS A 6 -24.44 -16.57 6.44
CA LYS A 6 -25.24 -17.44 5.56
C LYS A 6 -24.30 -18.31 4.70
N SER A 7 -24.70 -19.56 4.42
CA SER A 7 -23.91 -20.52 3.63
C SER A 7 -23.45 -19.96 2.28
N SER A 8 -24.33 -19.24 1.58
CA SER A 8 -24.02 -18.56 0.32
C SER A 8 -22.94 -17.49 0.44
N THR A 9 -22.89 -16.76 1.56
CA THR A 9 -21.84 -15.76 1.83
C THR A 9 -20.51 -16.44 2.12
N LEU A 10 -20.51 -17.58 2.81
CA LEU A 10 -19.29 -18.35 3.08
C LEU A 10 -18.69 -18.94 1.79
N GLU A 11 -19.53 -19.46 0.89
CA GLU A 11 -19.06 -19.95 -0.41
C GLU A 11 -18.48 -18.82 -1.27
N LEU A 12 -19.15 -17.67 -1.30
CA LEU A 12 -18.66 -16.50 -2.02
C LEU A 12 -17.31 -16.02 -1.45
N LEU A 13 -17.17 -15.98 -0.12
CA LEU A 13 -15.93 -15.59 0.55
C LEU A 13 -14.78 -16.55 0.21
N LYS A 14 -15.01 -17.87 0.27
CA LYS A 14 -14.01 -18.88 -0.14
C LYS A 14 -13.58 -18.70 -1.59
N ARG A 15 -14.51 -18.43 -2.51
CA ARG A 15 -14.18 -18.18 -3.92
C ARG A 15 -13.36 -16.91 -4.10
N PHE A 16 -13.73 -15.84 -3.39
CA PHE A 16 -13.02 -14.57 -3.39
C PHE A 16 -11.59 -14.71 -2.88
N ASN A 17 -11.40 -15.45 -1.78
CA ASN A 17 -10.10 -15.63 -1.14
C ASN A 17 -9.09 -16.43 -1.99
N ARG A 18 -9.55 -17.31 -2.89
CA ARG A 18 -8.68 -18.09 -3.80
C ARG A 18 -7.83 -17.24 -4.76
N ALA A 19 -8.18 -15.96 -4.92
CA ALA A 19 -7.44 -15.02 -5.74
C ALA A 19 -6.26 -14.38 -5.00
N PHE A 20 -6.16 -14.52 -3.68
CA PHE A 20 -5.06 -14.00 -2.87
C PHE A 20 -3.94 -15.05 -2.69
N PRO A 21 -2.77 -14.65 -2.18
CA PRO A 21 -1.75 -15.59 -1.73
C PRO A 21 -2.31 -16.63 -0.74
N GLN A 22 -1.71 -17.82 -0.71
CA GLN A 22 -2.23 -18.97 0.06
C GLN A 22 -2.36 -18.67 1.56
N PHE A 23 -1.51 -17.81 2.10
CA PHE A 23 -1.54 -17.41 3.51
C PHE A 23 -2.71 -16.48 3.85
N TYR A 24 -3.38 -15.86 2.88
CA TYR A 24 -4.38 -14.81 3.13
C TYR A 24 -5.49 -15.28 4.08
N GLU A 25 -6.06 -16.47 3.86
CA GLU A 25 -7.11 -17.00 4.74
C GLU A 25 -6.62 -17.32 6.16
N GLN A 26 -5.33 -17.63 6.32
CA GLN A 26 -4.75 -18.05 7.58
C GLN A 26 -4.40 -16.85 8.48
N PHE A 27 -3.90 -15.76 7.88
CA PHE A 27 -3.37 -14.61 8.63
C PHE A 27 -4.28 -13.39 8.63
N VAL A 28 -5.29 -13.34 7.73
CA VAL A 28 -6.23 -12.22 7.67
C VAL A 28 -7.52 -12.60 8.36
N SER A 29 -8.00 -11.76 9.28
CA SER A 29 -9.23 -12.04 10.03
C SER A 29 -10.45 -12.12 9.10
N SER A 30 -11.44 -12.95 9.48
CA SER A 30 -12.68 -13.10 8.69
C SER A 30 -13.44 -11.79 8.50
N GLU A 31 -13.29 -10.84 9.43
CA GLU A 31 -13.87 -9.51 9.32
C GLU A 31 -13.23 -8.71 8.18
N ILE A 32 -11.90 -8.69 8.09
CA ILE A 32 -11.17 -8.02 7.01
C ILE A 32 -11.46 -8.71 5.67
N GLN A 33 -11.51 -10.04 5.64
CA GLN A 33 -11.87 -10.78 4.42
C GLN A 33 -13.27 -10.37 3.91
N LEU A 34 -14.25 -10.28 4.81
CA LEU A 34 -15.62 -9.85 4.48
C LEU A 34 -15.66 -8.37 4.04
N GLN A 35 -14.87 -7.51 4.69
CA GLN A 35 -14.73 -6.11 4.30
C GLN A 35 -14.17 -5.98 2.88
N ASN A 36 -13.10 -6.72 2.55
CA ASN A 36 -12.51 -6.72 1.21
C ASN A 36 -13.50 -7.25 0.16
N LEU A 37 -14.27 -8.30 0.48
CA LEU A 37 -15.34 -8.78 -0.41
C LEU A 37 -16.40 -7.69 -0.68
N ARG A 38 -16.80 -6.92 0.34
CA ARG A 38 -17.73 -5.80 0.18
C ARG A 38 -17.14 -4.68 -0.68
N LEU A 39 -15.87 -4.36 -0.49
CA LEU A 39 -15.16 -3.38 -1.32
C LEU A 39 -15.07 -3.85 -2.78
N ALA A 40 -14.77 -5.12 -3.01
CA ALA A 40 -14.72 -5.71 -4.35
C ALA A 40 -16.09 -5.62 -5.06
N TYR A 41 -17.17 -5.93 -4.33
CA TYR A 41 -18.52 -5.80 -4.87
C TYR A 41 -18.90 -4.36 -5.21
N ARG A 42 -18.47 -3.40 -4.39
CA ARG A 42 -18.68 -1.97 -4.68
C ARG A 42 -17.91 -1.53 -5.91
N LEU A 43 -16.64 -1.93 -6.03
CA LEU A 43 -15.81 -1.66 -7.21
C LEU A 43 -16.45 -2.26 -8.47
N TYR A 44 -16.95 -3.49 -8.39
CA TYR A 44 -17.69 -4.14 -9.49
C TYR A 44 -18.91 -3.33 -9.93
N LYS A 45 -19.68 -2.80 -8.99
CA LYS A 45 -20.87 -1.96 -9.28
C LYS A 45 -20.52 -0.59 -9.84
N SER A 46 -19.56 0.11 -9.25
CA SER A 46 -19.23 1.49 -9.60
C SER A 46 -18.32 1.61 -10.81
N LYS A 47 -17.52 0.55 -11.09
CA LYS A 47 -16.40 0.56 -12.05
C LYS A 47 -15.38 1.68 -11.78
N ARG A 48 -15.33 2.19 -10.55
CA ARG A 48 -14.44 3.28 -10.12
C ARG A 48 -13.74 2.89 -8.83
N ALA A 49 -12.49 3.34 -8.67
CA ALA A 49 -11.73 3.17 -7.44
C ALA A 49 -12.58 3.57 -6.22
N VAL A 50 -12.63 2.69 -5.23
CA VAL A 50 -13.24 2.99 -3.94
C VAL A 50 -12.20 3.74 -3.13
N ILE A 51 -12.51 4.96 -2.73
CA ILE A 51 -11.63 5.83 -1.93
C ILE A 51 -12.53 6.46 -0.85
N GLU A 52 -12.38 6.00 0.38
CA GLU A 52 -13.18 6.49 1.51
C GLU A 52 -12.30 6.81 2.70
N LEU A 53 -12.44 8.00 3.26
CA LEU A 53 -11.71 8.41 4.44
C LEU A 53 -12.71 8.74 5.54
N LYS A 54 -12.64 8.01 6.66
CA LYS A 54 -13.58 8.12 7.79
C LYS A 54 -12.80 8.27 9.10
N PRO A 55 -13.31 9.01 10.08
CA PRO A 55 -12.69 9.06 11.40
C PRO A 55 -12.74 7.68 12.08
N GLU A 56 -11.64 7.29 12.72
CA GLU A 56 -11.47 6.07 13.52
C GLU A 56 -10.70 6.47 14.80
N GLY A 57 -11.44 6.84 15.85
CA GLY A 57 -10.88 7.39 17.08
C GLY A 57 -10.21 8.76 16.84
N SER A 58 -8.94 8.90 17.25
CA SER A 58 -8.14 10.11 17.05
C SER A 58 -7.48 10.20 15.67
N LYS A 59 -7.73 9.23 14.78
CA LYS A 59 -7.16 9.12 13.44
C LYS A 59 -8.27 9.06 12.40
N SER A 60 -7.89 9.01 11.12
CA SER A 60 -8.80 8.67 10.04
C SER A 60 -8.33 7.43 9.31
N ALA A 61 -9.25 6.54 8.97
CA ALA A 61 -9.01 5.37 8.17
C ALA A 61 -9.37 5.64 6.70
N LEU A 62 -8.34 5.66 5.86
CA LEU A 62 -8.49 5.62 4.41
C LEU A 62 -8.66 4.16 3.96
N HIS A 63 -9.82 3.85 3.43
CA HIS A 63 -10.12 2.58 2.78
C HIS A 63 -10.07 2.76 1.28
N PHE A 64 -9.25 1.93 0.64
CA PHE A 64 -9.03 1.97 -0.79
C PHE A 64 -9.24 0.59 -1.41
N ALA A 65 -9.87 0.53 -2.58
CA ALA A 65 -9.90 -0.67 -3.40
C ALA A 65 -9.90 -0.34 -4.90
N TYR A 66 -8.98 -0.96 -5.64
CA TYR A 66 -8.89 -0.82 -7.09
C TYR A 66 -8.11 -1.97 -7.73
N ARG A 67 -7.90 -1.93 -9.05
CA ARG A 67 -6.97 -2.84 -9.72
C ARG A 67 -5.55 -2.51 -9.26
N ASN A 68 -4.77 -3.54 -8.93
CA ASN A 68 -3.40 -3.38 -8.47
C ASN A 68 -2.49 -2.99 -9.64
N GLN A 69 -1.65 -1.99 -9.42
CA GLN A 69 -0.70 -1.44 -10.40
C GLN A 69 0.54 -0.96 -9.65
N SER A 70 1.72 -1.03 -10.27
CA SER A 70 3.01 -0.72 -9.63
C SER A 70 3.09 0.74 -9.14
N PHE A 71 2.55 1.70 -9.90
CA PHE A 71 2.55 3.13 -9.56
C PHE A 71 1.52 3.54 -8.49
N LEU A 72 0.55 2.67 -8.16
CA LEU A 72 -0.61 3.05 -7.35
C LEU A 72 -0.21 3.57 -5.96
N LEU A 73 0.79 2.93 -5.36
CA LEU A 73 1.24 3.30 -4.02
C LEU A 73 2.03 4.61 -4.04
N SER A 74 2.92 4.85 -5.02
CA SER A 74 3.61 6.15 -5.10
C SER A 74 2.62 7.29 -5.19
N ASP A 75 1.54 7.15 -5.98
CA ASP A 75 0.52 8.18 -6.09
C ASP A 75 -0.20 8.44 -4.77
N ILE A 76 -0.70 7.38 -4.12
CA ILE A 76 -1.42 7.52 -2.85
C ILE A 76 -0.51 8.13 -1.79
N PHE A 77 0.69 7.58 -1.59
CA PHE A 77 1.59 8.04 -0.55
C PHE A 77 2.12 9.45 -0.81
N GLY A 78 2.31 9.83 -2.07
CA GLY A 78 2.70 11.19 -2.42
C GLY A 78 1.57 12.20 -2.17
N VAL A 79 0.31 11.87 -2.50
CA VAL A 79 -0.83 12.72 -2.11
C VAL A 79 -0.91 12.86 -0.59
N LEU A 80 -0.74 11.77 0.17
CA LEU A 80 -0.77 11.86 1.64
C LEU A 80 0.36 12.74 2.19
N ALA A 81 1.56 12.62 1.62
CA ALA A 81 2.71 13.44 2.00
C ALA A 81 2.48 14.92 1.69
N ALA A 82 1.94 15.25 0.52
CA ALA A 82 1.67 16.62 0.08
C ALA A 82 0.50 17.29 0.83
N TYR A 83 -0.33 16.51 1.54
CA TYR A 83 -1.31 17.04 2.50
C TYR A 83 -0.76 17.12 3.93
N GLY A 84 0.53 16.82 4.13
CA GLY A 84 1.19 16.78 5.44
C GLY A 84 0.60 15.74 6.38
N LEU A 85 0.18 14.58 5.85
CA LEU A 85 -0.46 13.53 6.64
C LEU A 85 0.56 12.55 7.21
N THR A 86 0.42 12.28 8.51
CA THR A 86 1.20 11.24 9.21
C THR A 86 0.52 9.89 9.05
N ILE A 87 1.29 8.86 8.67
CA ILE A 87 0.81 7.49 8.51
C ILE A 87 1.16 6.70 9.76
N HIS A 88 0.14 6.07 10.36
CA HIS A 88 0.23 5.33 11.61
C HIS A 88 0.13 3.82 11.44
N GLY A 89 -0.39 3.38 10.30
CA GLY A 89 -0.63 1.97 10.03
C GLY A 89 -0.99 1.78 8.57
N LEU A 90 -0.56 0.63 8.04
CA LEU A 90 -0.80 0.17 6.69
C LEU A 90 -1.23 -1.29 6.77
N SER A 91 -2.32 -1.60 6.09
CA SER A 91 -2.69 -2.97 5.74
C SER A 91 -2.97 -2.99 4.25
N LEU A 92 -2.27 -3.86 3.51
CA LEU A 92 -2.42 -4.01 2.07
C LEU A 92 -2.64 -5.48 1.73
N TYR A 93 -3.66 -5.77 0.95
CA TYR A 93 -3.97 -7.11 0.49
C TYR A 93 -4.23 -7.09 -1.01
N GLY A 94 -3.30 -7.63 -1.78
CA GLY A 94 -3.37 -7.77 -3.23
C GLY A 94 -3.75 -9.19 -3.62
N GLN A 95 -4.63 -9.30 -4.61
CA GLN A 95 -4.86 -10.54 -5.33
C GLN A 95 -3.68 -10.81 -6.26
N ILE A 96 -3.35 -12.09 -6.40
CA ILE A 96 -2.31 -12.64 -7.29
C ILE A 96 -2.93 -13.42 -8.46
N LYS A 97 -4.25 -13.34 -8.62
CA LYS A 97 -4.99 -13.85 -9.77
C LYS A 97 -5.99 -12.80 -10.22
N SER A 98 -6.37 -12.85 -11.50
CA SER A 98 -7.42 -12.00 -12.06
C SER A 98 -8.67 -11.94 -11.16
N PRO A 99 -9.22 -10.75 -10.88
CA PRO A 99 -8.94 -9.45 -11.52
C PRO A 99 -7.79 -8.61 -10.92
N MET A 100 -6.92 -9.20 -10.09
CA MET A 100 -5.74 -8.53 -9.52
C MET A 100 -6.11 -7.25 -8.74
N LEU A 101 -7.12 -7.33 -7.87
CA LEU A 101 -7.51 -6.20 -7.03
C LEU A 101 -6.57 -6.03 -5.84
N VAL A 102 -6.40 -4.79 -5.39
CA VAL A 102 -5.73 -4.46 -4.12
C VAL A 102 -6.70 -3.74 -3.19
N PHE A 103 -6.60 -4.09 -1.91
CA PHE A 103 -7.38 -3.53 -0.81
C PHE A 103 -6.41 -2.92 0.19
N ILE A 104 -6.53 -1.63 0.47
CA ILE A 104 -5.63 -0.90 1.36
C ILE A 104 -6.43 -0.25 2.48
N LYS A 105 -6.00 -0.44 3.72
CA LYS A 105 -6.42 0.37 4.88
C LYS A 105 -5.20 1.14 5.38
N LEU A 106 -5.29 2.46 5.37
CA LEU A 106 -4.28 3.37 5.92
C LEU A 106 -4.88 4.12 7.11
N LEU A 107 -4.17 4.12 8.24
CA LEU A 107 -4.51 4.97 9.38
C LEU A 107 -3.68 6.24 9.30
N VAL A 108 -4.32 7.39 9.13
CA VAL A 108 -3.66 8.68 8.93
C VAL A 108 -4.14 9.72 9.92
N SER A 109 -3.32 10.74 10.17
CA SER A 109 -3.71 11.91 10.96
C SER A 109 -3.05 13.17 10.43
N ARG A 110 -3.59 14.33 10.78
CA ARG A 110 -2.90 15.61 10.64
C ARG A 110 -2.75 16.24 12.02
N GLY A 111 -1.51 16.51 12.44
CA GLY A 111 -1.24 17.04 13.79
C GLY A 111 -1.80 16.16 14.91
N SER A 112 -1.66 14.83 14.78
CA SER A 112 -2.17 13.83 15.74
C SER A 112 -3.69 13.82 15.94
N LYS A 113 -4.45 14.39 14.99
CA LYS A 113 -5.92 14.40 14.99
C LYS A 113 -6.48 13.78 13.70
N ALA A 114 -7.70 13.28 13.80
CA ALA A 114 -8.50 12.85 12.66
C ALA A 114 -8.69 14.02 11.69
N LEU A 115 -8.79 13.72 10.41
CA LEU A 115 -9.00 14.73 9.37
C LEU A 115 -10.42 15.30 9.49
N SER A 116 -10.55 16.61 9.24
CA SER A 116 -11.87 17.22 9.05
C SER A 116 -12.55 16.66 7.80
N GLU A 117 -13.86 16.75 7.72
CA GLU A 117 -14.63 16.31 6.56
C GLU A 117 -14.12 16.96 5.26
N LYS A 118 -13.96 18.29 5.25
CA LYS A 118 -13.38 19.04 4.12
C LYS A 118 -11.99 18.54 3.72
N THR A 119 -11.13 18.23 4.69
CA THR A 119 -9.78 17.69 4.39
C THR A 119 -9.87 16.28 3.81
N SER A 120 -10.76 15.46 4.35
CA SER A 120 -11.03 14.09 3.90
C SER A 120 -11.51 14.08 2.45
N GLU A 121 -12.46 14.93 2.10
CA GLU A 121 -12.98 15.08 0.73
C GLU A 121 -11.88 15.52 -0.24
N ASN A 122 -11.07 16.50 0.15
CA ASN A 122 -9.97 17.00 -0.66
C ASN A 122 -8.92 15.91 -0.94
N VAL A 123 -8.52 15.15 0.08
CA VAL A 123 -7.58 14.02 -0.07
C VAL A 123 -8.18 12.95 -0.99
N CYS A 124 -9.43 12.56 -0.78
CA CYS A 124 -10.12 11.59 -1.63
C CYS A 124 -10.22 12.05 -3.09
N ARG A 125 -10.43 13.35 -3.33
CA ARG A 125 -10.41 13.96 -4.66
C ARG A 125 -9.01 13.90 -5.26
N ALA A 126 -7.99 14.36 -4.54
CA ALA A 126 -6.61 14.37 -5.02
C ALA A 126 -6.12 12.97 -5.42
N ILE A 127 -6.39 11.94 -4.60
CA ILE A 127 -6.09 10.54 -4.96
C ILE A 127 -6.79 10.15 -6.26
N ARG A 128 -8.07 10.52 -6.45
CA ARG A 128 -8.81 10.20 -7.66
C ARG A 128 -8.26 10.90 -8.91
N GLU A 129 -7.79 12.14 -8.76
CA GLU A 129 -7.19 12.91 -9.86
C GLU A 129 -5.81 12.34 -10.24
N ALA A 130 -4.98 11.99 -9.24
CA ALA A 130 -3.69 11.33 -9.45
C ALA A 130 -3.86 10.00 -10.21
N LEU A 131 -4.76 9.13 -9.75
CA LEU A 131 -5.04 7.85 -10.41
C LEU A 131 -5.65 8.00 -11.82
N ALA A 132 -6.19 9.17 -12.15
CA ALA A 132 -6.68 9.46 -13.49
C ALA A 132 -5.62 10.07 -14.41
N GLY A 133 -4.38 10.24 -13.94
CA GLY A 133 -3.30 10.90 -14.66
C GLY A 133 -3.55 12.38 -14.94
N ARG A 134 -4.48 13.01 -14.21
CA ARG A 134 -4.82 14.44 -14.39
C ARG A 134 -3.93 15.36 -13.55
N PHE A 135 -3.04 14.77 -12.76
CA PHE A 135 -2.23 15.46 -11.79
C PHE A 135 -0.97 14.64 -11.52
N GLU A 136 0.19 15.28 -11.61
CA GLU A 136 1.47 14.66 -11.27
C GLU A 136 1.80 14.93 -9.80
N VAL A 137 1.92 13.85 -9.04
CA VAL A 137 2.15 13.91 -7.60
C VAL A 137 3.50 14.52 -7.26
N GLU A 138 4.49 14.33 -8.13
CA GLU A 138 5.81 14.93 -8.07
C GLU A 138 5.76 16.47 -8.02
N GLU A 139 4.94 17.09 -8.88
CA GLU A 139 4.84 18.56 -8.96
C GLU A 139 4.34 19.18 -7.65
N MET A 140 3.36 18.56 -7.00
CA MET A 140 2.83 19.06 -5.73
C MET A 140 3.80 18.82 -4.57
N LEU A 141 4.51 17.69 -4.59
CA LEU A 141 5.54 17.42 -3.59
C LEU A 141 6.72 18.37 -3.72
N ALA A 142 7.10 18.76 -4.95
CA ALA A 142 8.22 19.69 -5.18
C ALA A 142 7.99 21.09 -4.57
N VAL A 143 6.74 21.47 -4.30
CA VAL A 143 6.40 22.71 -3.59
C VAL A 143 6.75 22.63 -2.10
N GLU A 144 6.60 21.46 -1.48
CA GLU A 144 6.78 21.27 -0.04
C GLU A 144 8.09 20.58 0.34
N PHE A 145 8.69 19.82 -0.57
CA PHE A 145 9.84 18.96 -0.33
C PHE A 145 10.87 19.05 -1.46
N ASN A 146 12.15 19.02 -1.09
CA ASN A 146 13.20 18.77 -2.06
C ASN A 146 13.27 17.26 -2.35
N LEU A 147 12.67 16.83 -3.47
CA LEU A 147 12.64 15.43 -3.87
C LEU A 147 14.02 14.89 -4.27
N ASP A 148 14.98 15.76 -4.62
CA ASP A 148 16.34 15.38 -5.02
C ASP A 148 17.23 15.00 -3.83
N VAL A 149 16.82 15.38 -2.61
CA VAL A 149 17.58 15.04 -1.40
C VAL A 149 17.34 13.57 -1.05
N GLY A 150 18.42 12.77 -1.07
CA GLY A 150 18.43 11.40 -0.59
C GLY A 150 18.18 11.28 0.91
N LEU A 151 17.78 10.09 1.35
CA LEU A 151 17.71 9.72 2.77
C LEU A 151 19.14 9.59 3.34
N GLU A 152 19.36 9.94 4.60
CA GLU A 152 20.69 9.86 5.22
C GLU A 152 21.15 8.41 5.44
N GLN A 153 20.26 7.56 5.97
CA GLN A 153 20.54 6.16 6.26
C GLN A 153 19.39 5.27 5.80
N VAL A 154 19.72 4.30 4.96
CA VAL A 154 18.77 3.31 4.42
C VAL A 154 19.41 1.93 4.41
N GLN A 155 18.66 0.97 4.94
CA GLN A 155 18.95 -0.45 4.82
C GLN A 155 17.86 -1.11 4.00
N THR A 156 18.28 -2.03 3.13
CA THR A 156 17.39 -2.82 2.30
C THR A 156 17.81 -4.27 2.34
N GLU A 157 16.85 -5.18 2.45
CA GLU A 157 17.11 -6.61 2.44
C GLU A 157 16.05 -7.31 1.61
N PHE A 158 16.49 -8.18 0.70
CA PHE A 158 15.59 -9.05 -0.04
C PHE A 158 15.73 -10.48 0.48
N TYR A 159 14.60 -11.17 0.62
CA TYR A 159 14.55 -12.59 0.89
C TYR A 159 13.27 -13.20 0.32
N VAL A 160 13.25 -14.53 0.17
CA VAL A 160 11.99 -15.26 -0.09
C VAL A 160 11.44 -15.71 1.25
N ASP A 161 10.25 -15.21 1.62
CA ASP A 161 9.65 -15.54 2.90
C ASP A 161 9.30 -17.04 2.95
N PRO A 162 9.85 -17.81 3.91
CA PRO A 162 9.67 -19.25 3.95
C PRO A 162 8.26 -19.68 4.36
N VAL A 163 7.48 -18.78 4.97
CA VAL A 163 6.10 -19.04 5.39
C VAL A 163 5.12 -18.65 4.29
N PHE A 164 5.36 -17.50 3.65
CA PHE A 164 4.46 -16.97 2.63
C PHE A 164 4.81 -17.40 1.21
N HIS A 165 6.02 -17.92 1.01
CA HIS A 165 6.59 -18.29 -0.29
C HIS A 165 6.51 -17.15 -1.32
N LEU A 166 6.67 -15.93 -0.83
CA LEU A 166 6.67 -14.71 -1.64
C LEU A 166 8.01 -13.98 -1.50
N PRO A 167 8.51 -13.37 -2.59
CA PRO A 167 9.55 -12.35 -2.54
C PRO A 167 9.17 -11.25 -1.55
N ALA A 168 10.09 -10.92 -0.65
CA ALA A 168 9.93 -9.86 0.32
C ALA A 168 11.11 -8.90 0.22
N LEU A 169 10.81 -7.60 0.25
CA LEU A 169 11.79 -6.53 0.36
C LEU A 169 11.53 -5.76 1.66
N VAL A 170 12.54 -5.70 2.50
CA VAL A 170 12.58 -4.88 3.71
C VAL A 170 13.25 -3.57 3.37
N ILE A 171 12.66 -2.46 3.81
CA ILE A 171 13.26 -1.12 3.76
C ILE A 171 13.21 -0.56 5.17
N GLU A 172 14.37 -0.24 5.74
CA GLU A 172 14.50 0.44 7.02
C GLU A 172 15.19 1.80 6.84
N ALA A 173 14.57 2.85 7.39
CA ALA A 173 15.09 4.21 7.36
C ALA A 173 14.58 5.02 8.56
N ASP A 174 15.22 6.15 8.82
CA ASP A 174 14.69 7.13 9.76
C ASP A 174 13.42 7.78 9.18
N ASN A 175 12.42 8.01 10.03
CA ASN A 175 11.15 8.56 9.64
C ASN A 175 11.28 10.04 9.32
N GLN A 176 11.10 10.38 8.06
CA GLN A 176 11.15 11.76 7.56
C GLN A 176 10.04 12.02 6.56
N PRO A 177 9.68 13.30 6.30
CA PRO A 177 8.68 13.65 5.31
C PRO A 177 9.02 13.04 3.93
N GLY A 178 7.99 12.53 3.24
CA GLY A 178 8.15 11.92 1.92
C GLY A 178 8.79 10.54 1.90
N LEU A 179 9.20 9.94 3.03
CA LEU A 179 9.82 8.60 3.08
C LEU A 179 8.98 7.54 2.33
N PHE A 180 7.69 7.44 2.66
CA PHE A 180 6.82 6.44 2.05
C PHE A 180 6.62 6.68 0.55
N TYR A 181 6.53 7.95 0.13
CA TYR A 181 6.49 8.29 -1.29
C TYR A 181 7.76 7.82 -2.00
N LYS A 182 8.95 8.22 -1.51
CA LYS A 182 10.25 7.83 -2.08
C LYS A 182 10.42 6.32 -2.14
N ALA A 183 10.02 5.60 -1.09
CA ALA A 183 10.05 4.14 -1.06
C ALA A 183 9.16 3.55 -2.15
N MET A 184 7.87 3.92 -2.21
CA MET A 184 6.96 3.38 -3.22
C MET A 184 7.32 3.80 -4.64
N TYR A 185 7.91 4.98 -4.80
CA TYR A 185 8.42 5.46 -6.08
C TYR A 185 9.60 4.60 -6.56
N ALA A 186 10.56 4.29 -5.68
CA ALA A 186 11.64 3.36 -6.01
C ALA A 186 11.13 1.96 -6.37
N ILE A 187 10.08 1.47 -5.69
CA ILE A 187 9.42 0.19 -6.02
C ILE A 187 8.77 0.24 -7.40
N TRP A 188 8.08 1.34 -7.73
CA TRP A 188 7.48 1.53 -9.05
C TRP A 188 8.54 1.59 -10.16
N GLN A 189 9.68 2.25 -9.93
CA GLN A 189 10.75 2.34 -10.91
C GLN A 189 11.42 0.99 -11.23
N GLU A 190 11.28 0.00 -10.35
CA GLU A 190 11.68 -1.40 -10.57
C GLU A 190 10.53 -2.26 -11.17
N ASP A 191 9.40 -1.63 -11.50
CA ASP A 191 8.15 -2.25 -11.98
C ASP A 191 7.64 -3.41 -11.11
N LEU A 192 7.73 -3.22 -9.79
CA LEU A 192 7.33 -4.24 -8.82
C LEU A 192 5.90 -4.00 -8.35
N LEU A 193 5.14 -5.09 -8.25
CA LEU A 193 3.76 -5.08 -7.78
C LEU A 193 3.71 -5.50 -6.32
N VAL A 194 3.27 -4.60 -5.44
CA VAL A 194 3.09 -4.92 -4.01
C VAL A 194 1.78 -5.67 -3.80
N VAL A 195 1.87 -6.86 -3.21
CA VAL A 195 0.69 -7.73 -2.94
C VAL A 195 0.40 -7.87 -1.44
N ASN A 196 1.34 -7.53 -0.58
CA ASN A 196 1.11 -7.35 0.86
C ASN A 196 2.16 -6.38 1.41
N ALA A 197 1.83 -5.65 2.47
CA ALA A 197 2.76 -4.74 3.12
C ALA A 197 2.51 -4.68 4.62
N ASN A 198 3.61 -4.68 5.38
CA ASN A 198 3.60 -4.43 6.82
C ASN A 198 4.42 -3.17 7.12
N LEU A 199 3.88 -2.32 8.00
CA LEU A 199 4.52 -1.10 8.48
C LEU A 199 4.76 -1.20 9.99
N LEU A 200 6.02 -1.10 10.38
CA LEU A 200 6.43 -0.97 11.78
C LEU A 200 7.11 0.39 11.98
N VAL A 201 6.69 1.11 13.01
CA VAL A 201 7.27 2.41 13.38
C VAL A 201 7.66 2.37 14.85
N TRP A 202 8.92 2.65 15.16
CA TRP A 202 9.42 2.69 16.54
C TRP A 202 10.53 3.74 16.70
N ARG A 203 10.47 4.55 17.76
CA ARG A 203 11.52 5.52 18.13
C ARG A 203 12.06 6.37 16.97
N GLY A 204 11.20 6.81 16.06
CA GLY A 204 11.61 7.62 14.90
C GLY A 204 12.17 6.82 13.73
N ARG A 205 12.19 5.49 13.78
CA ARG A 205 12.52 4.60 12.66
C ARG A 205 11.29 3.95 12.07
N THR A 206 11.38 3.65 10.78
CA THR A 206 10.35 2.99 10.00
C THR A 206 10.94 1.75 9.33
N ARG A 207 10.23 0.62 9.45
CA ARG A 207 10.44 -0.59 8.65
C ARG A 207 9.22 -0.87 7.81
N LEU A 208 9.43 -0.95 6.51
CA LEU A 208 8.47 -1.45 5.54
C LEU A 208 8.90 -2.86 5.13
N ILE A 209 7.98 -3.81 5.23
CA ILE A 209 8.15 -5.15 4.65
C ILE A 209 7.13 -5.26 3.53
N LEU A 210 7.62 -5.36 2.29
CA LEU A 210 6.79 -5.41 1.10
C LEU A 210 6.89 -6.80 0.49
N TYR A 211 5.75 -7.45 0.28
CA TYR A 211 5.68 -8.69 -0.48
C TYR A 211 5.34 -8.37 -1.92
N LEU A 212 6.15 -8.92 -2.82
CA LEU A 212 6.25 -8.41 -4.19
C LEU A 212 6.02 -9.51 -5.23
N LEU A 213 5.48 -9.08 -6.36
CA LEU A 213 5.63 -9.77 -7.64
C LEU A 213 6.45 -8.88 -8.56
N GLY A 214 7.23 -9.50 -9.44
CA GLY A 214 7.94 -8.81 -10.51
C GLY A 214 7.01 -8.45 -11.67
N PRO A 215 7.59 -7.93 -12.76
CA PRO A 215 6.85 -7.62 -13.98
C PRO A 215 6.04 -8.84 -14.46
N ASN A 216 4.85 -8.57 -15.01
CA ASN A 216 3.89 -9.61 -15.43
C ASN A 216 3.52 -10.61 -14.33
N GLU A 217 3.50 -10.15 -13.07
CA GLU A 217 3.02 -10.94 -11.92
C GLU A 217 3.89 -12.17 -11.62
N SER A 218 5.16 -12.13 -12.05
CA SER A 218 6.12 -13.21 -11.90
C SER A 218 6.76 -13.26 -10.51
N LEU A 219 7.21 -14.45 -10.09
CA LEU A 219 8.04 -14.56 -8.89
C LEU A 219 9.46 -14.07 -9.18
N ILE A 220 10.02 -13.31 -8.23
CA ILE A 220 11.36 -12.72 -8.33
C ILE A 220 12.38 -13.73 -7.80
N PRO A 221 13.34 -14.20 -8.61
CA PRO A 221 14.43 -15.05 -8.13
C PRO A 221 15.34 -14.32 -7.15
N GLU A 222 15.94 -15.04 -6.21
CA GLU A 222 16.75 -14.48 -5.13
C GLU A 222 17.92 -13.59 -5.63
N TYR A 223 18.68 -14.06 -6.62
CA TYR A 223 19.79 -13.29 -7.18
C TYR A 223 19.35 -11.95 -7.80
N LEU A 224 18.14 -11.90 -8.37
CA LEU A 224 17.58 -10.68 -8.94
C LEU A 224 17.04 -9.78 -7.82
N GLY A 225 16.42 -10.39 -6.82
CA GLY A 225 15.91 -9.70 -5.63
C GLY A 225 17.00 -8.94 -4.87
N HIS A 226 18.20 -9.51 -4.72
CA HIS A 226 19.34 -8.80 -4.13
C HIS A 226 19.74 -7.56 -4.93
N LYS A 227 19.80 -7.67 -6.27
CA LYS A 227 20.08 -6.51 -7.14
C LYS A 227 18.99 -5.43 -7.03
N ILE A 228 17.73 -5.84 -6.95
CA ILE A 228 16.60 -4.94 -6.73
C ILE A 228 16.75 -4.21 -5.40
N ALA A 229 17.07 -4.91 -4.30
CA ALA A 229 17.27 -4.30 -2.99
C ALA A 229 18.37 -3.24 -3.04
N GLU A 230 19.51 -3.57 -3.66
CA GLU A 230 20.61 -2.62 -3.87
C GLU A 230 20.16 -1.40 -4.70
N GLY A 231 19.45 -1.61 -5.81
CA GLY A 231 18.93 -0.54 -6.66
C GLY A 231 17.96 0.40 -5.92
N VAL A 232 17.02 -0.17 -5.17
CA VAL A 232 16.09 0.59 -4.30
C VAL A 232 16.87 1.40 -3.27
N ARG A 233 17.89 0.82 -2.63
CA ARG A 233 18.74 1.54 -1.68
C ARG A 233 19.49 2.69 -2.32
N HIS A 234 20.09 2.49 -3.50
CA HIS A 234 20.81 3.54 -4.22
C HIS A 234 19.90 4.73 -4.54
N ARG A 235 18.72 4.47 -5.11
CA ARG A 235 17.72 5.51 -5.40
C ARG A 235 17.29 6.26 -4.13
N LEU A 236 17.03 5.54 -3.04
CA LEU A 236 16.63 6.15 -1.77
C LEU A 236 17.74 7.01 -1.15
N LEU A 237 19.01 6.66 -1.36
CA LEU A 237 20.16 7.46 -0.94
C LEU A 237 20.46 8.64 -1.90
N GLY A 238 19.71 8.79 -3.00
CA GLY A 238 19.96 9.82 -4.02
C GLY A 238 21.23 9.56 -4.84
N LYS A 239 21.56 8.29 -5.11
CA LYS A 239 22.75 7.86 -5.86
C LYS A 239 22.41 7.13 -7.14
#